data_AF-X1TJX0-F1
#
_entry.id   AF-X1TJX0-F1
#
_cell.length_a   1.000
_cell.length_b   1.000
_cell.length_c   1.000
_cell.angle_alpha   90.00
_cell.angle_beta   90.00
_cell.angle_gamma   90.00
#
_symmetry.space_group_name_H-M   'P 1'
#
loop_
_entity.id
_entity.type
_entity.pdbx_description
1 polymer ?
#
loop_
_entity_poly.entity_id
_entity_poly.type
_entity_poly.pdbx_seq_one_letter_code
_entity_poly.pdbx_strand_id
1 'polypeptide(L)' 'MAQWTMNCVLFGAGLFKKLSQGQIKKEDAIAEIKNLSSDLTDEEVSYLLRRIQDLVTG' A
#
# COMPACT_ATOMS: atom_id res chain seq x y z
N MET A 1 -19.59 -6.29 -5.19
CA MET A 1 -18.28 -6.71 -5.72
C MET A 1 -17.48 -5.52 -6.26
N ALA A 2 -18.01 -4.72 -7.18
CA ALA A 2 -17.31 -3.56 -7.76
C ALA A 2 -16.82 -2.50 -6.73
N GLN A 3 -17.60 -2.19 -5.69
CA GLN A 3 -17.22 -1.20 -4.68
C GLN A 3 -15.95 -1.59 -3.90
N TRP A 4 -15.81 -2.87 -3.54
CA TRP A 4 -14.63 -3.38 -2.83
C TRP A 4 -13.37 -3.29 -3.69
N THR A 5 -13.49 -3.72 -4.95
CA THR A 5 -12.40 -3.59 -5.93
C THR A 5 -11.97 -2.12 -6.10
N MET A 6 -12.94 -1.21 -6.23
CA MET A 6 -12.65 0.23 -6.36
C MET A 6 -11.91 0.77 -5.13
N ASN A 7 -12.33 0.39 -3.91
CA ASN A 7 -11.67 0.83 -2.69
C ASN A 7 -10.21 0.35 -2.59
N CYS A 8 -9.93 -0.89 -2.99
CA CYS A 8 -8.55 -1.41 -3.04
C CYS A 8 -7.68 -0.64 -4.03
N VAL A 9 -8.21 -0.32 -5.21
CA VAL A 9 -7.50 0.45 -6.24
C VAL A 9 -7.20 1.87 -5.76
N LEU A 10 -8.20 2.56 -5.18
CA LEU A 10 -8.04 3.91 -4.65
C LEU A 10 -7.02 3.95 -3.50
N PHE A 11 -7.04 2.96 -2.61
CA PHE A 11 -6.06 2.83 -1.54
C PHE A 11 -4.64 2.68 -2.09
N GLY A 12 -4.42 1.73 -3.00
CA GLY A 12 -3.10 1.49 -3.59
C GLY A 12 -2.55 2.72 -4.33
N ALA A 13 -3.40 3.41 -5.09
CA ALA A 13 -3.05 4.65 -5.79
C ALA A 13 -2.71 5.79 -4.82
N GLY A 14 -3.46 5.90 -3.71
CA GLY A 14 -3.18 6.87 -2.66
C GLY A 14 -1.84 6.62 -1.96
N LEU A 15 -1.56 5.34 -1.63
CA LEU A 15 -0.32 4.94 -0.98
C LEU A 15 0.90 5.17 -1.89
N PHE A 16 0.78 4.83 -3.17
CA PHE A 16 1.78 5.14 -4.21
C PHE A 16 2.10 6.63 -4.25
N LYS A 17 1.07 7.49 -4.35
CA LYS A 17 1.25 8.95 -4.40
C LYS A 17 1.96 9.50 -3.17
N LYS A 18 1.56 9.07 -1.97
CA LYS A 18 2.20 9.51 -0.73
C LYS A 18 3.68 9.11 -0.68
N LEU A 19 4.00 7.87 -1.08
CA LEU A 19 5.37 7.37 -1.13
C LEU A 19 6.21 8.12 -2.18
N SER A 20 5.69 8.33 -3.39
CA SER A 20 6.40 9.04 -4.45
C SER A 20 6.68 10.51 -4.11
N GLN A 21 5.83 11.12 -3.28
CA GLN A 21 5.97 12.49 -2.82
C GLN A 21 6.77 12.60 -1.51
N GLY A 22 7.25 11.49 -0.94
CA GLY A 22 7.94 11.48 0.35
C GLY A 22 7.06 11.94 1.52
N GLN A 23 5.73 11.89 1.37
CA GLN A 23 4.77 12.33 2.40
C GLN A 23 4.57 11.29 3.51
N ILE A 24 4.98 10.05 3.26
CA ILE A 24 4.88 8.93 4.19
C ILE A 24 6.16 8.11 4.14
N LYS A 25 6.59 7.57 5.29
CA LYS A 25 7.73 6.65 5.36
C LYS A 25 7.29 5.22 5.09
N LYS A 26 8.27 4.33 4.88
CA LYS A 26 7.99 2.89 4.72
C LYS A 26 7.25 2.33 5.94
N GLU A 27 7.66 2.70 7.15
CA GLU A 27 7.05 2.17 8.39
C GLU A 27 5.57 2.53 8.49
N ASP A 28 5.23 3.78 8.19
CA ASP A 28 3.85 4.27 8.20
C ASP A 28 3.01 3.60 7.09
N ALA A 29 3.60 3.36 5.92
CA ALA A 29 2.94 2.64 4.83
C ALA A 29 2.63 1.17 5.18
N ILE A 30 3.49 0.50 5.94
CA ILE A 30 3.25 -0.85 6.47
C ILE A 30 2.03 -0.82 7.40
N ALA A 31 1.93 0.18 8.29
CA ALA A 31 0.80 0.32 9.19
C ALA A 31 -0.51 0.57 8.43
N GLU A 32 -0.51 1.41 7.38
CA GLU A 32 -1.70 1.63 6.54
C GLU A 32 -2.15 0.33 5.84
N ILE A 33 -1.23 -0.50 5.36
CA ILE A 33 -1.57 -1.78 4.72
C ILE A 33 -2.14 -2.78 5.75
N LYS A 34 -1.52 -2.90 6.92
CA LYS A 34 -2.01 -3.80 8.00
C LYS A 34 -3.41 -3.42 8.49
N ASN A 35 -3.78 -2.15 8.42
CA ASN A 35 -5.12 -1.70 8.78
C ASN A 35 -6.20 -2.12 7.76
N LEU A 36 -5.84 -2.59 6.56
CA LEU A 36 -6.80 -3.09 5.58
C LEU A 36 -7.40 -4.45 5.98
N SER A 37 -6.61 -5.30 6.63
CA SER A 37 -7.04 -6.62 7.06
C SER A 37 -6.11 -7.17 8.13
N SER A 38 -6.69 -7.72 9.19
CA SER A 38 -5.99 -8.45 10.25
C SER A 38 -5.36 -9.76 9.79
N ASP A 39 -5.75 -10.25 8.61
CA ASP A 39 -5.34 -11.55 8.09
C ASP A 39 -4.05 -11.46 7.26
N LEU A 40 -3.56 -10.25 7.01
CA LEU A 40 -2.34 -10.03 6.24
C LEU A 40 -1.11 -10.41 7.08
N THR A 41 -0.31 -11.31 6.52
CA THR A 41 1.00 -11.65 7.06
C THR A 41 2.02 -10.55 6.79
N ASP A 42 3.08 -10.49 7.60
CA ASP A 42 4.18 -9.53 7.39
C ASP A 42 4.85 -9.70 6.02
N GLU A 43 4.86 -10.93 5.48
CA GLU A 43 5.40 -11.24 4.16
C GLU A 43 4.54 -10.63 3.05
N GLU A 44 3.22 -10.78 3.12
CA GLU A 44 2.28 -10.20 2.14
C GLU A 44 2.33 -8.67 2.15
N VAL A 45 2.39 -8.06 3.35
CA VAL A 45 2.53 -6.60 3.49
C VAL A 45 3.84 -6.12 2.87
N SER A 46 4.94 -6.81 3.16
CA SER A 46 6.26 -6.48 2.62
C SER A 46 6.31 -6.65 1.11
N TYR A 47 5.70 -7.70 0.57
CA TYR A 47 5.59 -7.95 -0.86
C TYR A 47 4.81 -6.83 -1.57
N LEU A 48 3.63 -6.48 -1.04
CA LEU A 48 2.81 -5.40 -1.59
C LEU A 48 3.57 -4.06 -1.59
N LEU A 49 4.16 -3.71 -0.45
CA LEU A 49 4.91 -2.47 -0.30
C LEU A 49 6.10 -2.40 -1.27
N ARG A 50 6.82 -3.52 -1.44
CA ARG A 50 7.93 -3.61 -2.41
C ARG A 50 7.45 -3.33 -3.83
N ARG A 51 6.33 -3.95 -4.26
CA ARG A 51 5.79 -3.69 -5.61
C ARG A 51 5.37 -2.24 -5.82
N ILE A 52 4.79 -1.60 -4.80
CA ILE A 52 4.46 -0.18 -4.87
C ILE A 52 5.72 0.67 -4.97
N GLN A 53 6.77 0.34 -4.21
CA GLN A 53 8.05 1.05 -4.25
C GLN A 53 8.78 0.91 -5.57
N ASP A 54 8.81 -0.29 -6.15
CA ASP A 54 9.40 -0.53 -7.48
C ASP A 54 8.76 0.42 -8.51
N LEU A 55 7.44 0.61 -8.44
CA LEU A 55 6.71 1.54 -9.32
C LEU A 55 7.04 3.01 -9.04
N VAL A 56 7.34 3.36 -7.79
CA VAL A 56 7.69 4.74 -7.40
C VAL A 56 9.08 5.11 -7.90
N THR A 57 10.04 4.19 -7.81
CA THR A 57 11.44 4.49 -8.11
C THR A 57 11.81 4.35 -9.58
N GLY A 58 11.01 3.62 -10.39
CA GLY A 58 11.26 3.40 -11.82
C GLY A 58 12.35 2.38 -12.08
#